data_AF-A0A839SUE5-F1
#
_entry.id   AF-A0A839SUE5-F1
#
_cell.length_a   1.000
_cell.length_b   1.000
_cell.length_c   1.000
_cell.angle_alpha   90.00
_cell.angle_beta   90.00
_cell.angle_gamma   90.00
#
_symmetry.space_group_name_H-M   'P 1'
#
loop_
_entity.id
_entity.type
_entity.pdbx_description
1 polymer ?
#
loop_
_entity_poly.entity_id
_entity_poly.type
_entity_poly.pdbx_seq_one_letter_code
_entity_poly.pdbx_strand_id
1 'polypeptide(L)'
;MAATVFDRYGGFGFVSKVVLDFYDRVGDSEILAPYFASSDMKVLIDHQTKFIASLMGGPASYTDEVLRRVHLNLSISDEAFDEMAAILEETLEDFEFDPADVHNVIHEIKKRRHVIVTN
;
A
#
# COMPACT_ATOMS: atom_id res chain seq x y z
N MET A 1 12.66 -22.35 8.32
CA MET A 1 12.52 -20.89 8.22
C MET A 1 11.21 -20.53 8.91
N ALA A 2 11.17 -19.46 9.70
CA ALA A 2 9.91 -18.98 10.26
C ALA A 2 9.01 -18.47 9.11
N ALA A 3 7.71 -18.72 9.19
CA ALA A 3 6.76 -18.23 8.20
C ALA A 3 6.75 -16.68 8.23
N THR A 4 6.84 -16.06 7.05
CA THR A 4 6.77 -14.60 6.92
C THR A 4 5.35 -14.12 7.26
N VAL A 5 5.17 -12.81 7.49
CA VAL A 5 3.82 -12.24 7.66
C VAL A 5 2.96 -12.58 6.44
N PHE A 6 3.53 -12.44 5.24
CA PHE A 6 2.92 -12.86 3.98
C PHE A 6 2.43 -14.30 3.97
N ASP A 7 3.27 -15.26 4.41
CA ASP A 7 2.89 -16.67 4.44
C ASP A 7 1.77 -16.95 5.46
N ARG A 8 1.80 -16.28 6.62
CA ARG A 8 0.78 -16.46 7.68
C ARG A 8 -0.62 -16.06 7.24
N TYR A 9 -0.73 -15.00 6.44
CA TYR A 9 -2.02 -14.53 5.92
C TYR A 9 -2.46 -15.24 4.63
N GLY A 10 -1.75 -16.26 4.15
CA GLY A 10 -2.17 -17.04 2.97
C GLY A 10 -1.67 -16.49 1.63
N GLY A 11 -0.63 -15.65 1.67
CA GLY A 11 0.10 -15.21 0.49
C GLY A 11 -0.69 -14.32 -0.48
N PHE A 12 -0.31 -14.35 -1.76
CA PHE A 12 -0.83 -13.41 -2.76
C PHE A 12 -2.36 -13.42 -2.91
N GLY A 13 -2.99 -14.59 -2.76
CA GLY A 13 -4.44 -14.70 -2.91
C GLY A 13 -5.21 -13.91 -1.84
N PHE A 14 -4.66 -13.83 -0.63
CA PHE A 14 -5.26 -13.03 0.44
C PHE A 14 -4.87 -11.55 0.33
N VAL A 15 -3.59 -11.25 0.12
CA VAL A 15 -3.11 -9.87 -0.04
C VAL A 15 -3.83 -9.15 -1.19
N SER A 16 -4.11 -9.85 -2.30
CA SER A 16 -4.86 -9.26 -3.41
C SER A 16 -6.27 -8.82 -3.01
N LYS A 17 -6.94 -9.51 -2.07
CA LYS A 17 -8.27 -9.12 -1.59
C LYS A 17 -8.20 -7.87 -0.71
N VAL A 18 -7.20 -7.82 0.17
CA VAL A 18 -6.90 -6.64 1.00
C VAL A 18 -6.66 -5.42 0.10
N VAL A 19 -5.83 -5.58 -0.94
CA VAL A 19 -5.50 -4.50 -1.87
C VAL A 19 -6.70 -4.07 -2.71
N LEU A 20 -7.58 -5.00 -3.10
CA LEU A 20 -8.83 -4.65 -3.76
C LEU A 20 -9.71 -3.76 -2.87
N ASP A 21 -9.96 -4.17 -1.63
CA ASP A 21 -10.78 -3.40 -0.68
C ASP A 21 -10.15 -2.04 -0.36
N PHE A 22 -8.84 -2.00 -0.18
CA PHE A 22 -8.09 -0.76 0.00
C PHE A 22 -8.31 0.23 -1.15
N TYR A 23 -8.23 -0.25 -2.40
CA TYR A 23 -8.42 0.63 -3.56
C TYR A 23 -9.87 1.02 -3.82
N ASP A 24 -10.84 0.19 -3.40
CA ASP A 24 -12.25 0.57 -3.40
C ASP A 24 -12.47 1.77 -2.44
N ARG A 25 -11.93 1.71 -1.21
CA ARG A 25 -11.98 2.83 -0.25
C ARG A 25 -11.25 4.08 -0.72
N VAL A 26 -10.08 3.92 -1.36
CA VAL A 26 -9.34 5.04 -1.98
C VAL A 26 -10.17 5.70 -3.08
N GLY A 27 -11.00 4.94 -3.81
CA GLY A 27 -11.90 5.46 -4.83
C GLY A 27 -13.03 6.33 -4.27
N ASP A 28 -13.40 6.12 -3.01
CA ASP A 28 -14.43 6.91 -2.31
C ASP A 28 -13.87 8.19 -1.64
N SER A 29 -12.55 8.33 -1.54
CA SER A 29 -11.89 9.51 -0.96
C SER A 29 -11.87 10.69 -1.93
N GLU A 30 -12.35 11.85 -1.48
CA GLU A 30 -12.31 13.10 -2.25
C GLU A 30 -10.86 13.60 -2.48
N ILE A 31 -9.92 13.25 -1.59
CA ILE A 31 -8.51 13.65 -1.67
C ILE A 31 -7.72 12.68 -2.55
N LEU A 32 -7.95 11.38 -2.42
CA LEU A 32 -7.13 10.37 -3.09
C LEU A 32 -7.65 10.00 -4.49
N ALA A 33 -8.96 9.91 -4.70
CA ALA A 33 -9.53 9.48 -5.98
C ALA A 33 -9.00 10.28 -7.19
N PRO A 34 -8.79 11.61 -7.12
CA PRO A 34 -8.21 12.37 -8.24
C PRO A 34 -6.84 11.88 -8.71
N TYR A 35 -5.99 11.36 -7.82
CA TYR A 35 -4.66 10.85 -8.19
C TYR A 35 -4.73 9.59 -9.06
N PHE A 36 -5.83 8.83 -8.98
CA PHE A 36 -6.00 7.56 -9.65
C PHE A 36 -6.97 7.60 -10.84
N ALA A 37 -7.57 8.75 -11.15
CA ALA A 37 -8.61 8.90 -12.17
C ALA A 37 -8.22 8.40 -13.59
N SER A 38 -6.92 8.40 -13.92
CA SER A 38 -6.38 7.93 -15.21
C SER A 38 -5.65 6.57 -15.11
N SER A 39 -5.67 5.93 -13.94
CA SER A 39 -4.96 4.68 -13.70
C SER A 39 -5.72 3.48 -14.28
N ASP A 40 -4.98 2.53 -14.84
CA ASP A 40 -5.53 1.20 -15.06
C ASP A 40 -5.58 0.48 -13.71
N MET A 41 -6.77 0.40 -13.13
CA MET A 41 -6.96 -0.18 -11.79
C MET A 41 -6.50 -1.63 -11.71
N LYS A 42 -6.67 -2.42 -12.77
CA LYS A 42 -6.23 -3.83 -12.76
C LYS A 42 -4.71 -3.92 -12.66
N VAL A 43 -4.00 -3.11 -13.44
CA VAL A 43 -2.54 -3.02 -13.41
C VAL A 43 -2.07 -2.49 -12.06
N LEU A 44 -2.73 -1.45 -11.54
CA LEU A 44 -2.42 -0.87 -10.22
C LEU A 44 -2.56 -1.90 -9.10
N ILE A 45 -3.68 -2.62 -9.03
CA ILE A 45 -3.94 -3.64 -8.01
C ILE A 45 -2.89 -4.75 -8.05
N ASP A 46 -2.48 -5.23 -9.23
CA ASP A 46 -1.41 -6.23 -9.35
C ASP A 46 -0.07 -5.70 -8.81
N HIS A 47 0.32 -4.49 -9.20
CA HIS A 47 1.55 -3.87 -8.72
C HIS A 47 1.56 -3.63 -7.21
N GLN A 48 0.42 -3.23 -6.66
CA GLN A 48 0.29 -2.90 -5.24
C GLN A 48 0.17 -4.15 -4.38
N THR A 49 -0.47 -5.21 -4.88
CA THR A 49 -0.44 -6.55 -4.27
C THR A 49 0.99 -7.03 -4.10
N LYS A 50 1.84 -6.86 -5.12
CA LYS A 50 3.27 -7.21 -5.04
C LYS A 50 4.02 -6.32 -4.06
N PHE A 51 3.74 -5.02 -4.04
CA PHE A 51 4.38 -4.07 -3.13
C PHE A 51 4.03 -4.38 -1.66
N ILE A 52 2.75 -4.48 -1.31
CA ILE A 52 2.31 -4.80 0.05
C ILE A 52 2.82 -6.19 0.48
N ALA A 53 2.78 -7.19 -0.42
CA ALA A 53 3.39 -8.49 -0.14
C ALA A 53 4.88 -8.38 0.21
N SER A 54 5.65 -7.51 -0.45
CA SER A 54 7.07 -7.29 -0.11
C SER A 54 7.26 -6.71 1.30
N LEU A 55 6.39 -5.81 1.74
CA LEU A 55 6.43 -5.24 3.09
C LEU A 55 6.13 -6.31 4.16
N MET A 56 5.33 -7.31 3.81
CA MET A 56 5.00 -8.47 4.65
C MET A 56 6.07 -9.58 4.59
N GLY A 57 7.20 -9.37 3.92
CA GLY A 57 8.29 -10.35 3.77
C GLY A 57 8.10 -11.33 2.62
N GLY A 58 7.16 -11.07 1.70
CA GLY A 58 6.97 -11.85 0.48
C GLY A 58 8.11 -11.66 -0.54
N PRO A 59 8.05 -12.39 -1.67
CA PRO A 59 9.19 -12.53 -2.59
C PRO A 59 9.45 -11.32 -3.49
N ALA A 60 8.54 -10.35 -3.52
CA ALA A 60 8.69 -9.14 -4.32
C ALA A 60 9.67 -8.15 -3.66
N SER A 61 10.25 -7.25 -4.45
CA SER A 61 11.13 -6.19 -3.96
C SER A 61 10.90 -4.91 -4.75
N TYR A 62 10.83 -3.79 -4.05
CA TYR A 62 10.67 -2.45 -4.60
C TYR A 62 11.73 -1.55 -3.99
N THR A 63 12.48 -0.86 -4.84
CA THR A 63 13.50 0.08 -4.40
C THR A 63 12.91 1.48 -4.26
N ASP A 64 13.49 2.27 -3.35
CA ASP A 64 13.13 3.68 -3.18
C ASP A 64 13.34 4.50 -4.45
N GLU A 65 14.29 4.11 -5.32
CA GLU A 65 14.48 4.76 -6.61
C GLU A 65 13.29 4.56 -7.54
N VAL A 66 12.72 3.35 -7.59
CA VAL A 66 11.52 3.05 -8.38
C VAL A 66 10.34 3.83 -7.83
N LEU A 67 10.14 3.82 -6.51
CA LEU A 67 9.07 4.60 -5.87
C LEU A 67 9.20 6.09 -6.19
N ARG A 68 10.40 6.66 -6.02
CA ARG A 68 10.64 8.08 -6.34
C ARG A 68 10.31 8.39 -7.79
N ARG A 69 10.74 7.55 -8.73
CA ARG A 69 10.52 7.76 -10.16
C ARG A 69 9.03 7.77 -10.52
N VAL A 70 8.25 6.85 -9.95
CA VAL A 70 6.82 6.72 -10.22
C VAL A 70 6.03 7.89 -9.63
N HIS A 71 6.41 8.37 -8.44
CA HIS A 71 5.66 9.43 -7.74
C HIS A 71 6.15 10.85 -8.04
N LEU A 72 7.29 11.02 -8.73
CA LEU A 72 7.98 12.30 -8.94
C LEU A 72 7.08 13.45 -9.43
N ASN A 73 6.17 13.16 -10.36
CA ASN A 73 5.35 14.17 -11.05
C ASN A 73 3.89 14.18 -10.59
N LEU A 74 3.60 13.54 -9.45
CA LEU A 74 2.23 13.42 -8.96
C LEU A 74 1.85 14.54 -7.98
N SER A 75 2.81 15.33 -7.48
CA SER A 75 2.57 16.41 -6.51
C SER A 75 1.74 15.93 -5.32
N ILE A 76 2.13 14.77 -4.77
CA ILE A 76 1.47 14.17 -3.62
C ILE A 76 1.78 15.01 -2.39
N SER A 77 0.72 15.45 -1.70
CA SER A 77 0.83 16.20 -0.45
C SER A 77 1.05 15.27 0.75
N ASP A 78 1.52 15.85 1.86
CA ASP A 78 1.54 15.14 3.14
C ASP A 78 0.15 14.65 3.56
N GLU A 79 -0.88 15.49 3.37
CA GLU A 79 -2.28 15.15 3.69
C GLU A 79 -2.77 13.93 2.90
N ALA A 80 -2.54 13.90 1.59
CA ALA A 80 -2.89 12.74 0.76
C ALA A 80 -2.11 11.48 1.19
N PHE A 81 -0.83 11.63 1.54
CA PHE A 81 -0.05 10.50 2.04
C PHE A 81 -0.61 9.98 3.37
N ASP A 82 -0.97 10.87 4.30
CA ASP A 82 -1.52 10.52 5.60
C ASP A 82 -2.87 9.83 5.49
N GLU A 83 -3.77 10.32 4.63
CA GLU A 83 -5.06 9.67 4.39
C GLU A 83 -4.89 8.29 3.75
N MET A 84 -3.99 8.16 2.77
CA MET A 84 -3.69 6.86 2.16
C MET A 84 -3.19 5.85 3.20
N ALA A 85 -2.30 6.28 4.10
CA ALA A 85 -1.79 5.42 5.17
C ALA A 85 -2.89 5.04 6.18
N ALA A 86 -3.80 5.96 6.50
CA ALA A 86 -4.93 5.71 7.40
C ALA A 86 -5.92 4.71 6.80
N ILE A 87 -6.32 4.88 5.53
CA ILE A 87 -7.21 3.93 4.84
C ILE A 87 -6.57 2.54 4.77
N LEU A 88 -5.26 2.46 4.50
CA LEU A 88 -4.55 1.17 4.50
C LEU A 88 -4.55 0.54 5.90
N GLU A 89 -4.33 1.32 6.96
CA GLU A 89 -4.36 0.84 8.35
C GLU A 89 -5.73 0.25 8.70
N GLU A 90 -6.80 1.01 8.44
CA GLU A 90 -8.18 0.56 8.64
C GLU A 90 -8.51 -0.70 7.82
N THR A 91 -8.04 -0.77 6.56
CA THR A 91 -8.26 -1.95 5.72
C THR A 91 -7.58 -3.19 6.31
N LEU A 92 -6.36 -3.06 6.83
CA LEU A 92 -5.65 -4.19 7.44
C LEU A 92 -6.34 -4.64 8.73
N GLU A 93 -6.82 -3.71 9.54
CA GLU A 93 -7.58 -3.99 10.76
C GLU A 93 -8.90 -4.73 10.46
N ASP A 94 -9.66 -4.29 9.45
CA ASP A 94 -10.91 -4.94 9.04
C ASP A 94 -10.71 -6.35 8.47
N PHE A 95 -9.51 -6.63 7.94
CA PHE A 95 -9.10 -7.98 7.52
C PHE A 95 -8.50 -8.81 8.67
N GLU A 96 -8.67 -8.37 9.91
CA GLU A 96 -8.27 -9.04 11.14
C GLU A 96 -6.76 -9.32 11.25
N PHE A 97 -5.93 -8.41 10.72
CA PHE A 97 -4.49 -8.48 10.96
C PHE A 97 -4.18 -8.28 12.44
N ASP A 98 -3.20 -9.02 12.95
CA ASP A 98 -2.62 -8.79 14.27
C ASP A 98 -2.10 -7.35 14.37
N PRO A 99 -2.35 -6.62 15.47
CA PRO A 99 -1.94 -5.22 15.62
C PRO A 99 -0.44 -4.97 15.40
N ALA A 100 0.40 -5.96 15.75
CA ALA A 100 1.83 -5.89 15.52
C ALA A 100 2.18 -5.92 14.02
N ASP A 101 1.43 -6.67 13.21
CA ASP A 101 1.62 -6.73 11.76
C ASP A 101 1.13 -5.46 11.08
N VAL A 102 -0.04 -4.94 11.49
CA VAL A 102 -0.56 -3.64 11.03
C VAL A 102 0.49 -2.55 11.27
N HIS A 103 0.97 -2.43 12.52
CA HIS A 103 2.01 -1.47 12.87
C HIS A 103 3.27 -1.62 12.01
N ASN A 104 3.73 -2.85 11.76
CA ASN A 104 4.91 -3.09 10.94
C ASN A 104 4.72 -2.65 9.48
N VAL A 105 3.58 -2.98 8.86
CA VAL A 105 3.28 -2.59 7.48
C VAL A 105 3.18 -1.06 7.37
N ILE A 106 2.43 -0.41 8.27
CA ILE A 106 2.25 1.03 8.27
C ILE A 106 3.57 1.77 8.57
N HIS A 107 4.40 1.23 9.45
CA HIS A 107 5.74 1.77 9.71
C HIS A 107 6.61 1.75 8.44
N GLU A 108 6.60 0.64 7.71
CA GLU A 108 7.34 0.52 6.44
C GLU A 108 6.80 1.46 5.36
N ILE A 109 5.48 1.66 5.28
CA ILE A 109 4.87 2.67 4.40
C ILE A 109 5.37 4.07 4.79
N LYS A 110 5.23 4.47 6.06
CA LYS A 110 5.60 5.80 6.55
C LYS A 110 7.09 6.13 6.34
N LYS A 111 7.99 5.14 6.44
CA LYS A 111 9.42 5.32 6.12
C LYS A 111 9.67 5.80 4.70
N ARG A 112 8.78 5.47 3.75
CA ARG A 112 8.90 5.83 2.33
C ARG A 112 8.29 7.19 2.00
N ARG A 113 7.71 7.91 2.97
CA ARG A 113 7.15 9.27 2.75
C ARG A 113 8.11 10.17 1.97
N HIS A 114 9.37 10.20 2.39
CA HIS A 114 10.41 11.05 1.82
C HIS A 114 10.76 10.77 0.34
N VAL A 115 10.26 9.68 -0.25
CA VAL A 115 10.39 9.38 -1.68
C VAL A 115 9.08 9.42 -2.45
N ILE A 116 7.94 9.59 -1.77
CA ILE A 116 6.60 9.63 -2.37
C ILE A 116 6.04 11.05 -2.38
N VAL A 117 6.18 11.77 -1.27
CA VAL A 117 5.74 13.17 -1.12
C VAL A 117 6.71 14.06 -1.90
N THR A 118 6.17 14.91 -2.78
CA THR A 118 6.93 15.64 -3.81
C THR A 118 6.60 17.14 -3.87
N ASN A 119 5.87 17.64 -2.89
CA ASN A 119 5.50 19.05 -2.75
C ASN A 119 6.52 19.89 -1.95
#